data_AF-A0A844DEQ1-F1
#
_entry.id   AF-A0A844DEQ1-F1
#
_cell.length_a   1.000
_cell.length_b   1.000
_cell.length_c   1.000
_cell.angle_alpha   90.00
_cell.angle_beta   90.00
_cell.angle_gamma   90.00
#
_symmetry.space_group_name_H-M   'P 1'
#
loop_
_entity.id
_entity.type
_entity.pdbx_description
1 polymer ?
#
loop_
_entity_poly.entity_id
_entity_poly.type
_entity_poly.pdbx_seq_one_letter_code
_entity_poly.pdbx_strand_id
1 'polypeptide(L)'
;MAKIVLGQRPTHFTRAVKFSLLDGTAAWINFNYKYRTRSEYGAFVDENVERHKQAAEAAIADAIKVAEEATKDAGQVTKLPGMKDVLEKSSNDSIEFLLGAAEGWNLDAPFTRESLEQLVDEYPQAALAAVETYRLACTEGRQGN
;
A
#
# COMPACT_ATOMS: atom_id res chain seq x y z
N MET A 1 19.38 9.58 -24.48
CA MET A 1 18.60 8.43 -24.98
C MET A 1 19.36 7.16 -24.64
N ALA A 2 18.81 6.30 -23.79
CA ALA A 2 19.44 5.02 -23.46
C ALA A 2 18.92 3.94 -24.43
N LYS A 3 19.83 3.16 -25.01
CA LYS A 3 19.48 1.99 -25.81
C LYS A 3 18.98 0.92 -24.84
N ILE A 4 17.72 0.50 -24.97
CA ILE A 4 17.20 -0.59 -24.14
C ILE A 4 17.95 -1.88 -24.47
N VAL A 5 18.40 -2.59 -23.43
CA VAL A 5 19.01 -3.91 -23.57
C VAL A 5 18.03 -4.91 -22.97
N LEU A 6 17.42 -5.74 -23.83
CA LEU A 6 16.51 -6.81 -23.40
C LEU A 6 17.32 -7.81 -22.56
N GLY A 7 16.96 -7.96 -21.28
CA GLY A 7 17.64 -8.84 -20.33
C GLY A 7 18.47 -8.15 -19.24
N GLN A 8 18.86 -6.88 -19.41
CA GLN A 8 19.42 -6.06 -18.33
C GLN A 8 18.31 -5.24 -17.67
N ARG A 9 17.62 -5.87 -16.72
CA ARG A 9 16.67 -5.17 -15.84
C ARG A 9 17.42 -4.59 -14.63
N PRO A 10 17.24 -3.30 -14.30
CA PRO A 10 17.65 -2.77 -13.00
C PRO A 10 16.96 -3.58 -11.90
N THR A 11 17.61 -3.77 -10.76
CA THR A 11 16.95 -4.36 -9.57
C THR A 11 16.04 -3.35 -8.88
N HIS A 12 16.44 -2.07 -8.92
CA HIS A 12 15.75 -0.96 -8.29
C HIS A 12 15.68 0.26 -9.20
N PHE A 13 14.69 1.11 -8.96
CA PHE A 13 14.57 2.40 -9.62
C PHE A 13 14.03 3.44 -8.66
N THR A 14 14.63 4.63 -8.68
CA THR A 14 14.18 5.75 -7.86
C THR A 14 13.10 6.57 -8.56
N ARG A 15 12.06 6.97 -7.84
CA ARG A 15 11.00 7.86 -8.33
C ARG A 15 10.67 8.96 -7.33
N ALA A 16 10.55 10.17 -7.85
CA ALA A 16 10.00 11.30 -7.12
C ALA A 16 8.47 11.20 -7.10
N VAL A 17 7.92 10.98 -5.90
CA VAL A 17 6.49 11.05 -5.60
C VAL A 17 6.18 12.49 -5.23
N LYS A 18 5.40 13.18 -6.05
CA LYS A 18 4.96 14.56 -5.81
C LYS A 18 3.56 14.54 -5.24
N PHE A 19 3.31 15.31 -4.18
CA PHE A 19 1.99 15.48 -3.59
C PHE A 19 1.82 16.90 -3.06
N SER A 20 0.56 17.32 -2.88
CA SER A 20 0.25 18.63 -2.30
C SER A 20 -0.04 18.46 -0.81
N LEU A 21 0.55 19.32 0.00
CA LEU A 21 0.26 19.45 1.42
C LEU A 21 -1.07 20.18 1.62
N LEU A 22 -1.62 20.09 2.83
CA LEU A 22 -2.88 20.75 3.21
C LEU A 22 -2.79 22.28 3.16
N ASP A 23 -1.58 22.84 3.22
CA ASP A 23 -1.29 24.27 3.04
C ASP A 23 -1.22 24.69 1.56
N GLY A 24 -1.35 23.74 0.62
CA GLY A 24 -1.22 23.96 -0.83
C GLY A 24 0.22 23.93 -1.36
N THR A 25 1.21 23.72 -0.49
CA THR A 25 2.61 23.59 -0.88
C THR A 25 2.85 22.24 -1.54
N ALA A 26 3.58 22.23 -2.67
CA ALA A 26 4.00 20.99 -3.31
C ALA A 26 5.20 20.39 -2.56
N ALA A 27 5.04 19.17 -2.05
CA ALA A 27 6.09 18.37 -1.44
C ALA A 27 6.46 17.19 -2.34
N TRP A 28 7.66 16.64 -2.15
CA TRP A 28 8.10 15.46 -2.88
C TRP A 28 8.94 14.54 -2.01
N ILE A 29 8.82 13.23 -2.26
CA ILE A 29 9.62 12.17 -1.62
C ILE A 29 10.17 11.27 -2.73
N ASN A 30 11.47 11.02 -2.72
CA ASN A 30 12.08 10.02 -3.59
C ASN A 30 11.99 8.65 -2.93
N PHE A 31 11.24 7.74 -3.55
CA PHE A 31 11.19 6.33 -3.16
C PHE A 31 12.14 5.50 -4.03
N ASN A 32 12.80 4.53 -3.42
CA ASN A 32 13.59 3.51 -4.09
C ASN A 32 12.75 2.24 -4.26
N TYR A 33 12.15 2.09 -5.44
CA TYR A 33 11.23 0.99 -5.74
C TYR A 33 11.96 -0.23 -6.30
N LYS A 34 11.45 -1.42 -5.98
CA LYS A 34 11.86 -2.70 -6.57
C LYS A 34 11.33 -2.80 -7.99
N TYR A 35 12.22 -3.00 -8.95
CA TYR A 35 11.82 -3.19 -10.34
C TYR A 35 11.06 -4.52 -10.49
N ARG A 36 9.84 -4.44 -11.01
CA ARG A 36 9.04 -5.60 -11.40
C ARG A 36 8.57 -5.42 -12.82
N THR A 37 8.65 -6.50 -13.60
CA THR A 37 8.01 -6.56 -14.91
C THR A 37 6.49 -6.51 -14.76
N ARG A 38 5.75 -6.22 -15.84
CA ARG A 38 4.28 -6.19 -15.81
C ARG A 38 3.67 -7.51 -15.31
N SER A 39 4.27 -8.65 -15.66
CA SER A 39 3.83 -9.98 -15.20
C SER A 39 4.15 -10.22 -13.72
N GLU A 40 5.34 -9.83 -13.26
CA GLU A 40 5.72 -9.92 -11.84
C GLU A 40 4.90 -8.96 -10.96
N TYR A 41 4.55 -7.79 -11.48
CA TYR A 41 3.63 -6.86 -10.83
C TYR A 41 2.22 -7.46 -10.72
N GLY A 42 1.72 -8.10 -11.78
CA GLY A 42 0.45 -8.82 -11.74
C GLY A 42 0.42 -9.89 -10.64
N ALA A 43 1.45 -10.75 -10.60
CA ALA A 43 1.59 -11.76 -9.56
C ALA A 43 1.66 -11.17 -8.14
N PHE A 44 2.35 -10.03 -7.98
CA PHE A 44 2.39 -9.33 -6.70
C PHE A 44 1.03 -8.76 -6.29
N VAL A 45 0.27 -8.18 -7.22
CA VAL A 45 -1.08 -7.68 -6.94
C VAL A 45 -2.01 -8.82 -6.59
N ASP A 46 -1.93 -9.95 -7.31
CA ASP A 46 -2.73 -11.14 -7.01
C ASP A 46 -2.39 -11.70 -5.62
N GLU A 47 -1.10 -11.76 -5.25
CA GLU A 47 -0.68 -12.16 -3.91
C GLU A 47 -1.22 -11.19 -2.84
N ASN A 48 -1.17 -9.88 -3.10
CA ASN A 48 -1.67 -8.88 -2.16
C ASN A 48 -3.20 -9.00 -2.01
N VAL A 49 -3.95 -9.14 -3.12
CA VAL A 49 -5.40 -9.32 -3.13
C VAL A 49 -5.80 -10.62 -2.41
N GLU A 50 -5.09 -11.72 -2.67
CA GLU A 50 -5.34 -12.99 -2.01
C GLU A 50 -5.06 -12.90 -0.50
N ARG A 51 -3.99 -12.20 -0.09
CA ARG A 51 -3.73 -11.89 1.33
C ARG A 51 -4.87 -11.10 1.96
N HIS A 52 -5.39 -10.08 1.28
CA HIS A 52 -6.53 -9.30 1.78
C HIS A 52 -7.82 -10.12 1.82
N LYS A 53 -8.01 -11.03 0.85
CA LYS A 53 -9.16 -11.94 0.80
C LYS A 53 -9.11 -12.95 1.95
N GLN A 54 -7.95 -13.55 2.22
CA GLN A 54 -7.75 -14.45 3.35
C GLN A 54 -7.94 -13.74 4.69
N ALA A 55 -7.47 -12.50 4.82
CA ALA A 55 -7.72 -11.67 6.00
C ALA A 55 -9.22 -11.35 6.17
N ALA A 56 -9.93 -11.10 5.07
CA ALA A 56 -11.38 -10.88 5.10
C ALA A 56 -12.16 -12.15 5.44
N GLU A 57 -11.78 -13.30 4.88
CA GLU A 57 -12.37 -14.61 5.20
C GLU A 57 -12.11 -15.02 6.64
N ALA A 58 -10.90 -14.77 7.16
CA ALA A 58 -10.58 -14.97 8.58
C ALA A 58 -11.41 -14.05 9.48
N ALA A 59 -11.56 -12.78 9.12
CA ALA A 59 -12.42 -11.83 9.86
C ALA A 59 -13.89 -12.24 9.84
N ILE A 60 -14.39 -12.80 8.72
CA ILE A 60 -15.75 -13.35 8.62
C ILE A 60 -15.87 -14.62 9.47
N ALA A 61 -14.88 -15.52 9.45
CA ALA A 61 -14.89 -16.73 10.27
C ALA A 61 -14.85 -16.41 11.77
N ASP A 62 -14.06 -15.42 12.19
CA ASP A 62 -14.04 -14.94 13.57
C ASP A 62 -15.36 -14.24 13.94
N ALA A 63 -15.95 -13.44 13.05
CA ALA A 63 -17.26 -12.86 13.26
C ALA A 63 -18.37 -13.93 13.39
N ILE A 64 -18.27 -15.03 12.64
CA ILE A 64 -19.19 -16.18 12.74
C ILE A 64 -19.01 -16.88 14.09
N LYS A 65 -17.78 -17.14 14.55
CA LYS A 65 -17.53 -17.73 15.88
C LYS A 65 -18.06 -16.85 17.02
N VAL A 66 -17.83 -15.54 16.93
CA VAL A 66 -18.36 -14.57 17.91
C VAL A 66 -19.89 -14.55 17.87
N ALA A 67 -20.51 -14.65 16.69
CA ALA A 67 -21.96 -14.75 16.57
C ALA A 67 -22.51 -16.09 17.13
N GLU A 68 -21.81 -17.21 16.92
CA GLU A 68 -22.15 -18.52 17.49
C GLU A 68 -22.04 -18.49 19.03
N GLU A 69 -21.06 -17.80 19.60
CA GLU A 69 -20.95 -17.59 21.06
C GLU A 69 -22.02 -16.61 21.59
N ALA A 70 -22.36 -15.56 20.83
CA ALA A 70 -23.37 -14.56 21.19
C ALA A 70 -24.82 -15.07 21.05
N THR A 71 -25.09 -16.12 20.29
CA THR A 71 -26.46 -16.72 20.21
C THR A 71 -26.98 -17.31 21.53
N LYS A 72 -26.19 -17.31 22.60
CA LYS A 72 -26.67 -17.60 23.97
C LYS A 72 -27.26 -16.39 24.71
N ASP A 73 -27.10 -15.17 24.19
CA ASP A 73 -27.67 -13.95 24.78
C ASP A 73 -28.28 -13.08 23.66
N ALA A 74 -29.61 -13.11 23.56
CA ALA A 74 -30.36 -12.47 22.48
C ALA A 74 -30.26 -10.94 22.57
N GLY A 75 -29.37 -10.32 21.78
CA GLY A 75 -29.40 -8.87 21.63
C GLY A 75 -28.23 -8.14 20.97
N GLN A 76 -27.24 -8.81 20.36
CA GLN A 76 -26.08 -8.10 19.81
C GLN A 76 -26.14 -7.99 18.28
N VAL A 77 -26.57 -6.83 17.81
CA VAL A 77 -26.46 -6.37 16.43
C VAL A 77 -25.00 -6.46 15.99
N THR A 78 -24.74 -7.16 14.88
CA THR A 78 -23.43 -7.20 14.20
C THR A 78 -22.98 -5.76 13.98
N LYS A 79 -21.98 -5.28 14.72
CA LYS A 79 -21.40 -3.94 14.50
C LYS A 79 -20.78 -3.95 13.11
N LEU A 80 -21.41 -3.25 12.16
CA LEU A 80 -20.76 -2.84 10.93
C LEU A 80 -19.43 -2.14 11.30
N PRO A 81 -18.32 -2.41 10.59
CA PRO A 81 -17.06 -1.75 10.87
C PRO A 81 -17.26 -0.24 10.84
N GLY A 82 -16.83 0.44 11.90
CA GLY A 82 -16.89 1.88 11.97
C GLY A 82 -15.93 2.50 10.95
N MET A 83 -16.10 3.79 10.67
CA MET A 83 -15.20 4.50 9.75
C MET A 83 -13.73 4.39 10.18
N LYS A 84 -13.47 4.33 11.49
CA LYS A 84 -12.13 4.10 12.05
C LYS A 84 -11.53 2.77 11.58
N ASP A 85 -12.28 1.67 11.71
CA ASP A 85 -11.82 0.33 11.32
C ASP A 85 -11.54 0.25 9.82
N VAL A 86 -12.35 0.94 9.00
CA VAL A 86 -12.16 1.02 7.55
C VAL A 86 -10.88 1.78 7.19
N LEU A 87 -10.61 2.90 7.86
CA LEU A 87 -9.42 3.71 7.62
C LEU A 87 -8.14 3.03 8.11
N GLU A 88 -8.17 2.37 9.28
CA GLU A 88 -7.04 1.58 9.78
C GLU A 88 -6.71 0.43 8.83
N LYS A 89 -7.72 -0.27 8.30
CA LYS A 89 -7.51 -1.30 7.29
C LYS A 89 -6.86 -0.73 6.02
N SER A 90 -7.41 0.36 5.47
CA SER A 90 -6.84 1.00 4.28
C SER A 90 -5.41 1.48 4.48
N SER A 91 -5.08 1.91 5.71
CA SER A 91 -3.75 2.34 6.09
C SER A 91 -2.77 1.17 6.10
N ASN A 92 -3.15 0.07 6.77
CA ASN A 92 -2.37 -1.16 6.81
C ASN A 92 -2.12 -1.74 5.41
N ASP A 93 -3.14 -1.73 4.56
CA ASP A 93 -3.02 -2.21 3.18
C ASP A 93 -1.99 -1.39 2.39
N SER A 94 -1.96 -0.06 2.60
CA SER A 94 -0.99 0.84 1.97
C SER A 94 0.44 0.62 2.50
N ILE A 95 0.59 0.40 3.80
CA ILE A 95 1.89 0.13 4.44
C ILE A 95 2.49 -1.18 3.91
N GLU A 96 1.70 -2.26 3.93
CA GLU A 96 2.11 -3.57 3.42
C GLU A 96 2.52 -3.52 1.94
N PHE A 97 1.72 -2.81 1.14
CA PHE A 97 2.03 -2.61 -0.27
C PHE A 97 3.36 -1.88 -0.44
N LEU A 98 3.59 -0.78 0.28
CA LEU A 98 4.82 0.02 0.18
C LEU A 98 6.06 -0.75 0.68
N LEU A 99 5.95 -1.52 1.77
CA LEU A 99 7.02 -2.43 2.23
C LEU A 99 7.36 -3.51 1.19
N GLY A 100 6.35 -4.02 0.48
CA GLY A 100 6.53 -4.97 -0.60
C GLY A 100 7.13 -4.36 -1.88
N ALA A 101 6.83 -3.08 -2.14
CA ALA A 101 7.16 -2.37 -3.37
C ALA A 101 8.48 -1.58 -3.34
N ALA A 102 8.89 -1.07 -2.18
CA ALA A 102 10.07 -0.22 -2.01
C ALA A 102 11.06 -0.81 -0.99
N GLU A 103 12.32 -0.37 -1.08
CA GLU A 103 13.39 -0.71 -0.12
C GLU A 103 13.89 0.50 0.68
N GLY A 104 13.45 1.69 0.31
CA GLY A 104 13.91 2.91 0.95
C GLY A 104 13.30 4.16 0.36
N TRP A 105 13.64 5.29 0.98
CA TRP A 105 13.26 6.63 0.55
C TRP A 105 14.36 7.63 0.91
N ASN A 106 14.20 8.90 0.54
CA ASN A 106 15.15 9.98 0.87
C ASN A 106 14.77 10.79 2.11
N LEU A 107 13.92 10.27 2.99
CA LEU A 107 13.63 10.91 4.27
C LEU A 107 14.72 10.60 5.30
N ASP A 108 14.86 11.48 6.29
CA ASP A 108 15.76 11.26 7.44
C ASP A 108 15.29 10.10 8.32
N ALA A 109 13.98 9.83 8.33
CA ALA A 109 13.40 8.69 9.01
C ALA A 109 13.82 7.37 8.31
N PRO A 110 14.08 6.28 9.06
CA PRO A 110 14.40 5.00 8.46
C PRO A 110 13.18 4.43 7.73
N PHE A 111 13.40 3.68 6.65
CA PHE A 111 12.31 3.00 5.93
C PHE A 111 11.90 1.73 6.68
N THR A 112 11.03 1.90 7.67
CA THR A 112 10.48 0.84 8.51
C THR A 112 8.96 0.90 8.49
N ARG A 113 8.31 -0.15 9.02
CA ARG A 113 6.85 -0.15 9.21
C ARG A 113 6.38 1.07 10.03
N GLU A 114 7.05 1.37 11.14
CA GLU A 114 6.69 2.49 12.02
C GLU A 114 6.73 3.84 11.29
N SER A 115 7.77 4.09 10.49
CA SER A 115 7.84 5.34 9.72
C SER A 115 6.81 5.41 8.61
N LEU A 116 6.42 4.27 8.02
CA LEU A 116 5.33 4.21 7.04
C LEU A 116 3.95 4.41 7.69
N GLU A 117 3.75 3.90 8.91
CA GLU A 117 2.56 4.21 9.71
C GLU A 117 2.44 5.71 9.95
N GLN A 118 3.54 6.38 10.33
CA GLN A 118 3.57 7.84 10.45
C GLN A 118 3.29 8.55 9.12
N LEU A 119 3.87 8.10 8.01
CA LEU A 119 3.59 8.70 6.69
C LEU A 119 2.10 8.59 6.33
N VAL A 120 1.49 7.44 6.57
CA VAL A 120 0.08 7.19 6.22
C VAL A 120 -0.87 7.97 7.12
N ASP A 121 -0.55 8.13 8.41
CA ASP A 121 -1.33 8.89 9.37
C ASP A 121 -1.21 10.41 9.15
N GLU A 122 0.02 10.92 9.04
CA GLU A 122 0.29 12.36 8.92
C GLU A 122 0.11 12.88 7.48
N TYR A 123 0.46 12.07 6.47
CA TYR A 123 0.45 12.44 5.06
C TYR A 123 -0.22 11.37 4.19
N PRO A 124 -1.53 11.09 4.38
CA PRO A 124 -2.24 10.03 3.65
C PRO A 124 -2.18 10.21 2.13
N GLN A 125 -2.13 11.46 1.65
CA GLN A 125 -1.96 11.78 0.22
C GLN A 125 -0.58 11.36 -0.32
N ALA A 126 0.48 11.46 0.48
CA ALA A 126 1.82 11.04 0.10
C ALA A 126 1.88 9.51 -0.07
N ALA A 127 1.27 8.77 0.86
CA ALA A 127 1.18 7.31 0.77
C ALA A 127 0.41 6.86 -0.48
N LEU A 128 -0.75 7.48 -0.75
CA LEU A 128 -1.54 7.17 -1.95
C LEU A 128 -0.75 7.47 -3.25
N ALA A 129 -0.10 8.63 -3.32
CA ALA A 129 0.71 9.03 -4.47
C ALA A 129 1.90 8.07 -4.68
N ALA A 130 2.48 7.54 -3.61
CA ALA A 130 3.58 6.57 -3.68
C ALA A 130 3.10 5.23 -4.27
N VAL A 131 1.95 4.72 -3.81
CA VAL A 131 1.33 3.50 -4.37
C VAL A 131 1.03 3.68 -5.87
N GLU A 132 0.42 4.81 -6.23
CA GLU A 132 0.06 5.09 -7.63
C GLU A 132 1.30 5.25 -8.52
N THR A 133 2.33 5.96 -8.05
CA THR A 133 3.59 6.14 -8.77
C THR A 133 4.23 4.79 -9.08
N TYR A 134 4.23 3.86 -8.13
CA TYR A 134 4.77 2.52 -8.35
C TYR A 134 3.96 1.73 -9.37
N ARG A 135 2.62 1.73 -9.24
CA ARG A 135 1.71 1.08 -10.20
C ARG A 135 1.97 1.57 -11.62
N LEU A 136 1.98 2.89 -11.83
CA LEU A 136 2.20 3.50 -13.14
C LEU A 136 3.58 3.17 -13.70
N ALA A 137 4.60 3.13 -12.84
CA ALA A 137 5.95 2.75 -13.27
C ALA A 137 6.01 1.30 -13.78
N CYS A 138 5.31 0.37 -13.13
CA CYS A 138 5.28 -1.05 -13.50
C CYS A 138 4.35 -1.36 -14.68
N THR A 139 3.22 -0.64 -14.85
CA THR A 139 2.21 -0.97 -15.87
C THR A 139 2.30 -0.13 -17.13
N GLU A 140 2.65 1.15 -17.00
CA GLU A 140 2.65 2.10 -18.11
C GLU A 140 4.07 2.52 -18.53
N GLY A 141 5.09 2.18 -17.75
CA GLY A 141 6.47 2.63 -17.98
C GLY A 141 6.61 4.15 -17.94
N ARG A 142 5.58 4.86 -17.47
CA ARG A 142 5.47 6.32 -17.55
C ARG A 142 6.45 6.93 -16.55
N GLN A 143 7.51 7.54 -17.07
CA GLN A 143 8.18 8.64 -16.37
C GLN A 143 7.22 9.83 -16.48
N GLY A 144 6.56 10.22 -15.38
CA GLY A 144 5.51 11.25 -15.38
C GLY A 144 5.88 12.50 -16.21
N ASN A 145 4.87 13.06 -16.89
CA ASN A 145 4.94 14.34 -17.61
C ASN A 145 5.44 15.49 -16.72
#